data_AF-A0A7K3HA60-F1
#
_entry.id   AF-A0A7K3HA60-F1
#
_cell.length_a   1.000
_cell.length_b   1.000
_cell.length_c   1.000
_cell.angle_alpha   90.00
_cell.angle_beta   90.00
_cell.angle_gamma   90.00
#
_symmetry.space_group_name_H-M   'P 1'
#
loop_
_entity.id
_entity.type
_entity.pdbx_description
1 polymer ?
#
loop_
_entity_poly.entity_id
_entity_poly.type
_entity_poly.pdbx_seq_one_letter_code
_entity_poly.pdbx_strand_id
1 'polypeptide(L)'
;RDRTSAGERHAATARAARPTEEAKAEAWASVVESDKLPNAQQEAVIGGFVQTDQQELLAPYAAKYFAAVKDVWESRSHEMAQQIAVGLYPALQISRETLDATDAWLESAEPSPALRRLVTESRAGVERALKAQA
;
A
#
# COMPACT_ATOMS: atom_id res chain seq x y z
N ARG A 1 -11.51 -11.62 -23.88
CA ARG A 1 -11.45 -10.43 -23.00
C ARG A 1 -12.85 -10.22 -22.44
N ASP A 2 -13.03 -10.45 -21.14
CA ASP A 2 -14.29 -10.19 -20.45
C ASP A 2 -14.47 -8.67 -20.25
N ARG A 3 -15.64 -8.12 -20.59
CA ARG A 3 -15.97 -6.69 -20.48
C ARG A 3 -16.89 -6.39 -19.29
N THR A 4 -17.07 -7.35 -18.38
CA THR A 4 -17.79 -7.12 -17.13
C THR A 4 -16.92 -6.35 -16.14
N SER A 5 -17.56 -5.73 -15.13
CA SER A 5 -16.84 -5.12 -14.01
C SER A 5 -15.90 -6.11 -13.30
N ALA A 6 -16.27 -7.39 -13.21
CA ALA A 6 -15.38 -8.42 -12.68
C ALA A 6 -14.15 -8.64 -13.57
N GLY A 7 -14.36 -8.74 -14.90
CA GLY A 7 -13.28 -8.84 -15.88
C GLY A 7 -12.31 -7.66 -15.84
N GLU A 8 -12.80 -6.44 -15.63
CA GLU A 8 -11.98 -5.23 -15.50
C GLU A 8 -11.13 -5.24 -14.23
N ARG A 9 -11.68 -5.70 -13.10
CA ARG A 9 -10.94 -5.86 -11.84
C ARG A 9 -9.85 -6.92 -11.96
N HIS A 10 -10.17 -8.10 -12.47
CA HIS A 10 -9.16 -9.15 -12.69
C HIS A 10 -8.04 -8.68 -13.61
N ALA A 11 -8.39 -7.92 -14.65
CA ALA A 11 -7.39 -7.34 -15.54
C ALA A 11 -6.53 -6.27 -14.85
N ALA A 12 -7.06 -5.46 -13.94
CA ALA A 12 -6.24 -4.54 -13.14
C ALA A 12 -5.28 -5.27 -12.21
N THR A 13 -5.77 -6.25 -11.45
CA THR A 13 -4.93 -7.07 -10.58
C THR A 13 -3.79 -7.71 -11.36
N ALA A 14 -4.10 -8.34 -12.50
CA ALA A 14 -3.07 -8.97 -13.34
C ALA A 14 -2.06 -7.96 -13.90
N ARG A 15 -2.48 -6.74 -14.26
CA ARG A 15 -1.55 -5.69 -14.73
C ARG A 15 -0.62 -5.21 -13.62
N ALA A 16 -1.16 -4.94 -12.43
CA ALA A 16 -0.39 -4.47 -11.27
C ALA A 16 0.54 -5.55 -10.69
N ALA A 17 0.21 -6.83 -10.89
CA ALA A 17 1.01 -7.97 -10.44
C ALA A 17 2.23 -8.28 -11.30
N ARG A 18 2.37 -7.65 -12.48
CA ARG A 18 3.53 -7.84 -13.35
C ARG A 18 4.85 -7.54 -12.59
N PRO A 19 5.86 -8.41 -12.67
CA PRO A 19 7.14 -8.26 -11.95
C PRO A 19 8.09 -7.31 -12.69
N THR A 20 7.64 -6.08 -12.92
CA THR A 20 8.41 -5.05 -13.64
C THR A 20 8.30 -3.72 -12.92
N GLU A 21 9.37 -2.93 -12.90
CA GLU A 21 9.38 -1.60 -12.27
C GLU A 21 8.28 -0.69 -12.84
N GLU A 22 8.06 -0.75 -14.15
CA GLU A 22 7.04 0.04 -14.85
C GLU A 22 5.64 -0.31 -14.35
N ALA A 23 5.35 -1.59 -14.14
CA ALA A 23 4.05 -2.01 -13.62
C ALA A 23 3.82 -1.52 -12.17
N LYS A 24 4.87 -1.50 -11.33
CA LYS A 24 4.76 -0.95 -9.98
C LYS A 24 4.55 0.55 -10.01
N ALA A 25 5.25 1.25 -10.90
CA ALA A 25 5.12 2.70 -11.04
C ALA A 25 3.71 3.06 -11.55
N GLU A 26 3.22 2.36 -12.57
CA GLU A 26 1.86 2.53 -13.11
C GLU A 26 0.78 2.27 -12.04
N ALA A 27 0.90 1.15 -11.32
CA ALA A 27 -0.04 0.80 -10.26
C ALA A 27 -0.05 1.86 -9.15
N TRP A 28 1.14 2.27 -8.67
CA TRP A 28 1.30 3.31 -7.66
C TRP A 28 0.68 4.64 -8.10
N ALA A 29 1.03 5.14 -9.28
CA ALA A 29 0.50 6.39 -9.80
C ALA A 29 -1.03 6.35 -9.93
N SER A 30 -1.59 5.22 -10.33
CA SER A 30 -3.03 5.08 -10.52
C SER A 30 -3.86 5.14 -9.23
N VAL A 31 -3.27 4.79 -8.08
CA VAL A 31 -3.96 4.73 -6.77
C VAL A 31 -3.52 5.82 -5.79
N VAL A 32 -2.28 6.27 -5.84
CA VAL A 32 -1.75 7.29 -4.92
C VAL A 32 -1.83 8.69 -5.54
N GLU A 33 -1.42 8.81 -6.80
CA GLU A 33 -1.29 10.09 -7.51
C GLU A 33 -2.59 10.47 -8.26
N SER A 34 -3.60 9.59 -8.26
CA SER A 34 -4.90 9.76 -8.91
C SER A 34 -6.03 9.19 -8.05
N ASP A 35 -7.20 9.82 -8.08
CA ASP A 35 -8.45 9.38 -7.43
C ASP A 35 -9.55 8.99 -8.42
N LYS A 36 -9.19 8.79 -9.69
CA LYS A 36 -10.16 8.53 -10.75
C LYS A 36 -10.68 7.09 -10.78
N LEU A 37 -10.05 6.18 -10.04
CA LEU A 37 -10.46 4.79 -10.00
C LEU A 37 -11.67 4.62 -9.08
N PRO A 38 -12.73 3.89 -9.51
CA PRO A 38 -13.75 3.41 -8.59
C PRO A 38 -13.13 2.54 -7.50
N ASN A 39 -13.68 2.55 -6.29
CA ASN A 39 -13.14 1.83 -5.13
C ASN A 39 -12.80 0.37 -5.42
N ALA A 40 -13.69 -0.38 -6.09
CA ALA A 40 -13.46 -1.79 -6.41
C ALA A 40 -12.31 -2.00 -7.42
N GLN A 41 -12.02 -0.99 -8.26
CA GLN A 41 -10.90 -1.02 -9.17
C GLN A 41 -9.60 -0.63 -8.46
N GLN A 42 -9.64 0.35 -7.55
CA GLN A 42 -8.52 0.71 -6.68
C GLN A 42 -8.08 -0.49 -5.83
N GLU A 43 -9.02 -1.15 -5.17
CA GLU A 43 -8.79 -2.37 -4.39
C GLU A 43 -8.13 -3.46 -5.26
N ALA A 44 -8.61 -3.66 -6.48
CA ALA A 44 -8.04 -4.64 -7.41
C ALA A 44 -6.60 -4.30 -7.82
N VAL A 45 -6.26 -3.01 -7.99
CA VAL A 45 -4.88 -2.56 -8.28
C VAL A 45 -3.99 -2.77 -7.05
N ILE A 46 -4.44 -2.36 -5.86
CA ILE A 46 -3.71 -2.54 -4.60
C ILE A 46 -3.41 -4.03 -4.35
N GLY A 47 -4.41 -4.90 -4.53
CA GLY A 47 -4.24 -6.34 -4.40
C GLY A 47 -3.29 -6.96 -5.44
N GLY A 48 -3.14 -6.34 -6.61
CA GLY A 48 -2.13 -6.73 -7.59
C GLY A 48 -0.74 -6.15 -7.31
N PHE A 49 -0.66 -4.99 -6.67
CA PHE A 49 0.59 -4.31 -6.38
C PHE A 49 1.47 -5.10 -5.40
N VAL A 50 0.90 -5.58 -4.29
CA VAL A 50 1.64 -6.32 -3.26
C VAL A 50 1.79 -7.79 -3.65
N GLN A 51 2.99 -8.19 -4.08
CA GLN A 51 3.33 -9.56 -4.47
C GLN A 51 4.51 -10.06 -3.62
N THR A 52 4.37 -11.23 -3.02
CA THR A 52 5.33 -11.79 -2.03
C THR A 52 6.69 -12.15 -2.62
N ASP A 53 6.73 -12.46 -3.91
CA ASP A 53 7.93 -12.80 -4.69
C ASP A 53 8.62 -11.57 -5.30
N GLN A 54 8.11 -10.35 -5.06
CA GLN A 54 8.59 -9.11 -5.66
C GLN A 54 9.08 -8.08 -4.62
N GLN A 55 9.62 -8.55 -3.49
CA GLN A 55 10.04 -7.69 -2.39
C GLN A 55 11.03 -6.60 -2.80
N GLU A 56 12.00 -6.91 -3.66
CA GLU A 56 12.99 -5.94 -4.16
C GLU A 56 12.35 -4.83 -5.00
N LEU A 57 11.38 -5.18 -5.87
CA LEU A 57 10.62 -4.19 -6.65
C LEU A 57 9.74 -3.29 -5.77
N LEU A 58 9.33 -3.79 -4.60
CA LEU A 58 8.50 -3.06 -3.65
C LEU A 58 9.30 -2.22 -2.66
N ALA A 59 10.58 -2.50 -2.45
CA ALA A 59 11.41 -1.81 -1.46
C ALA A 59 11.41 -0.27 -1.63
N PRO A 60 11.52 0.31 -2.84
CA PRO A 60 11.48 1.76 -3.01
C PRO A 60 10.16 2.42 -2.59
N TYR A 61 9.07 1.64 -2.49
CA TYR A 61 7.74 2.16 -2.17
C TYR A 61 7.49 2.29 -0.68
N ALA A 62 8.34 1.73 0.19
CA ALA A 62 8.23 1.95 1.64
C ALA A 62 8.39 3.44 1.98
N ALA A 63 9.43 4.09 1.46
CA ALA A 63 9.63 5.53 1.65
C ALA A 63 8.50 6.36 1.00
N LYS A 64 8.06 5.97 -0.20
CA LYS A 64 6.95 6.64 -0.90
C LYS A 64 5.63 6.54 -0.14
N TYR A 65 5.37 5.42 0.54
CA TYR A 65 4.19 5.24 1.40
C TYR A 65 4.16 6.25 2.52
N PHE A 66 5.24 6.37 3.30
CA PHE A 66 5.28 7.32 4.42
C PHE A 66 5.22 8.79 3.94
N ALA A 67 5.78 9.08 2.77
CA ALA A 67 5.68 10.41 2.17
C ALA A 67 4.25 10.77 1.73
N ALA A 68 3.41 9.80 1.35
CA ALA A 68 2.11 10.06 0.73
C ALA A 68 0.90 9.80 1.64
N VAL A 69 0.99 8.86 2.59
CA VAL A 69 -0.19 8.28 3.25
C VAL A 69 -1.00 9.30 4.07
N LYS A 70 -0.33 10.31 4.67
CA LYS A 70 -1.04 11.38 5.39
C LYS A 70 -1.89 12.23 4.45
N ASP A 71 -1.28 12.72 3.37
CA ASP A 71 -1.96 13.59 2.40
C ASP A 71 -3.12 12.85 1.71
N VAL A 72 -2.92 11.57 1.39
CA VAL A 72 -3.99 10.70 0.88
C VAL A 72 -5.13 10.59 1.88
N TRP A 73 -4.82 10.39 3.17
CA TRP A 73 -5.83 10.26 4.21
C TRP A 73 -6.68 11.52 4.39
N GLU A 74 -6.05 12.69 4.25
CA GLU A 74 -6.71 13.98 4.44
C GLU A 74 -7.49 14.44 3.19
N SER A 75 -7.09 13.99 2.00
CA SER A 75 -7.65 14.48 0.72
C SER A 75 -8.65 13.53 0.06
N ARG A 76 -8.62 12.23 0.37
CA ARG A 76 -9.47 11.22 -0.31
C ARG A 76 -10.71 10.87 0.52
N SER A 77 -11.66 10.19 -0.14
CA SER A 77 -12.79 9.59 0.57
C SER A 77 -12.30 8.57 1.62
N HIS A 78 -13.07 8.38 2.69
CA HIS A 78 -12.69 7.48 3.79
C HIS A 78 -12.33 6.07 3.31
N GLU A 79 -13.14 5.51 2.40
CA GLU A 79 -12.92 4.18 1.83
C GLU A 79 -11.62 4.13 1.03
N MET A 80 -11.38 5.10 0.13
CA MET A 80 -10.17 5.12 -0.69
C MET A 80 -8.91 5.28 0.16
N ALA A 81 -8.95 6.19 1.14
CA ALA A 81 -7.86 6.43 2.07
C ALA A 81 -7.54 5.18 2.90
N GLN A 82 -8.56 4.48 3.41
CA GLN A 82 -8.37 3.25 4.19
C GLN A 82 -7.73 2.14 3.35
N GLN A 83 -8.20 1.93 2.12
CA GLN A 83 -7.62 0.95 1.21
C GLN A 83 -6.14 1.21 0.95
N ILE A 84 -5.75 2.47 0.73
CA ILE A 84 -4.35 2.85 0.50
C ILE A 84 -3.53 2.69 1.79
N ALA A 85 -4.03 3.21 2.92
CA ALA A 85 -3.31 3.19 4.19
C ALA A 85 -2.99 1.76 4.64
N VAL A 86 -3.92 0.82 4.48
CA VAL A 86 -3.71 -0.58 4.88
C VAL A 86 -3.03 -1.37 3.77
N GLY A 87 -3.53 -1.27 2.54
CA GLY A 87 -3.12 -2.13 1.43
C GLY A 87 -1.76 -1.80 0.82
N LEU A 88 -1.25 -0.57 0.99
CA LEU A 88 0.09 -0.18 0.52
C LEU A 88 1.12 -0.06 1.65
N TYR A 89 0.74 -0.33 2.91
CA TYR A 89 1.73 -0.40 3.99
C TYR A 89 2.80 -1.44 3.64
N PRO A 90 4.11 -1.17 3.87
CA PRO A 90 5.21 -2.03 3.44
C PRO A 90 5.36 -3.32 4.28
N ALA A 91 4.28 -4.09 4.43
CA ALA A 91 4.20 -5.28 5.28
C ALA A 91 5.16 -6.40 4.88
N LEU A 92 5.56 -6.46 3.60
CA LEU A 92 6.52 -7.44 3.09
C LEU A 92 7.98 -7.06 3.36
N GLN A 93 8.26 -5.81 3.72
CA GLN A 93 9.60 -5.36 4.13
C GLN A 93 9.81 -5.72 5.61
N ILE A 94 9.99 -7.02 5.87
CA ILE A 94 10.11 -7.55 7.24
C ILE A 94 11.52 -7.24 7.76
N SER A 95 11.68 -6.06 8.34
CA SER A 95 12.98 -5.59 8.83
C SER A 95 12.81 -4.64 10.02
N ARG A 96 13.91 -4.44 10.76
CA ARG A 96 13.96 -3.42 11.81
C ARG A 96 13.81 -2.01 11.22
N GLU A 97 14.37 -1.78 10.04
CA GLU A 97 14.26 -0.50 9.32
C GLU A 97 12.81 -0.11 9.05
N THR A 98 11.95 -1.05 8.65
CA THR A 98 10.52 -0.77 8.45
C THR A 98 9.82 -0.38 9.76
N LEU A 99 10.16 -1.02 10.88
CA LEU A 99 9.59 -0.67 12.19
C LEU A 99 10.02 0.74 12.62
N ASP A 100 11.31 1.04 12.49
CA ASP A 100 11.87 2.34 12.87
C ASP A 100 11.34 3.46 11.96
N ALA A 101 11.17 3.21 10.65
CA ALA A 101 10.54 4.14 9.73
C ALA A 101 9.07 4.42 10.08
N THR A 102 8.31 3.38 10.45
CA THR A 102 6.93 3.56 10.90
C THR A 102 6.85 4.39 12.19
N ASP A 103 7.72 4.11 13.16
CA ASP A 103 7.75 4.86 14.43
C ASP A 103 8.11 6.33 14.21
N ALA A 104 9.16 6.60 13.44
CA ALA A 104 9.57 7.95 13.09
C ALA A 104 8.46 8.72 12.35
N TRP A 105 7.73 8.06 11.46
CA TRP A 105 6.58 8.67 10.78
C TRP A 105 5.42 8.95 11.75
N LEU A 106 5.09 8.02 12.65
CA LEU A 106 4.03 8.19 13.65
C LEU A 106 4.30 9.33 14.64
N GLU A 107 5.57 9.61 14.93
CA GLU A 107 6.01 10.73 15.76
C GLU A 107 5.97 12.05 14.98
N SER A 108 6.57 12.10 13.79
CA SER A 108 6.75 13.35 13.04
C SER A 108 5.52 13.81 12.27
N ALA A 109 4.72 12.89 11.73
CA ALA A 109 3.58 13.23 10.88
C ALA A 109 2.32 13.62 11.70
N GLU A 110 2.30 13.30 12.99
CA GLU A 110 1.16 13.50 13.91
C GLU A 110 -0.20 13.17 13.27
N PRO A 111 -0.40 11.95 12.74
CA PRO A 111 -1.62 11.59 12.05
C PRO A 111 -2.84 11.58 12.99
N SER A 112 -4.03 11.73 12.41
CA SER A 112 -5.30 11.57 13.14
C SER A 112 -5.36 10.22 13.89
N PRO A 113 -6.11 10.11 15.00
CA PRO A 113 -6.19 8.87 15.79
C PRO A 113 -6.58 7.63 14.95
N ALA A 114 -7.45 7.81 13.95
CA ALA A 114 -7.89 6.74 13.07
C ALA A 114 -6.75 6.23 12.18
N LEU A 115 -6.00 7.13 11.53
CA LEU A 115 -4.85 6.75 10.70
C LEU A 115 -3.72 6.16 11.55
N ARG A 116 -3.45 6.77 12.72
CA ARG A 116 -2.48 6.24 13.70
C ARG A 116 -2.78 4.79 14.03
N ARG A 117 -4.04 4.47 14.34
CA ARG A 117 -4.46 3.10 14.67
C ARG A 117 -4.16 2.13 13.52
N LEU A 118 -4.54 2.46 12.28
CA LEU A 118 -4.33 1.58 11.12
C LEU A 118 -2.83 1.29 10.88
N VAL A 119 -1.99 2.32 10.95
CA VAL A 119 -0.54 2.18 10.73
C VAL A 119 0.10 1.37 11.86
N THR A 120 -0.28 1.63 13.12
CA THR A 120 0.20 0.84 14.27
C THR A 120 -0.22 -0.63 14.18
N GLU A 121 -1.44 -0.93 13.74
CA GLU A 121 -1.92 -2.31 13.55
C GLU A 121 -1.13 -3.03 12.45
N SER A 122 -0.86 -2.37 11.32
CA SER A 122 0.00 -2.91 10.26
C SER A 122 1.44 -3.13 10.73
N ARG A 123 2.01 -2.20 11.51
CA ARG A 123 3.34 -2.34 12.15
C ARG A 123 3.43 -3.59 13.02
N ALA A 124 2.40 -3.86 13.82
CA ALA A 124 2.36 -5.06 14.66
C ALA A 124 2.41 -6.36 13.83
N GLY A 125 1.97 -6.33 12.57
CA GLY A 125 2.16 -7.42 11.61
C GLY A 125 3.63 -7.68 11.29
N VAL A 126 4.38 -6.63 10.94
CA VAL A 126 5.82 -6.70 10.65
C VAL A 126 6.61 -7.15 11.88
N GLU A 127 6.29 -6.62 13.05
CA GLU A 127 6.96 -6.99 14.30
C GLU A 127 6.81 -8.49 14.60
N ARG A 128 5.60 -9.04 14.42
CA ARG A 128 5.36 -10.48 14.60
C ARG A 128 6.13 -11.32 13.57
N ALA A 129 6.14 -10.90 12.31
CA ALA A 129 6.86 -11.60 11.25
C ALA A 129 8.37 -11.60 11.50
N LEU A 130 8.94 -10.48 11.95
CA LEU A 130 10.35 -10.35 12.27
C LEU A 130 10.74 -11.26 13.46
N LYS A 131 9.91 -11.31 14.51
CA LYS A 131 10.12 -12.22 15.65
C LYS A 131 10.05 -13.69 15.27
N ALA A 132 9.25 -14.05 14.26
CA ALA A 132 9.13 -15.43 13.80
C ALA A 132 10.31 -15.90 12.91
N GLN A 133 11.14 -14.97 12.42
CA GLN A 133 12.35 -15.28 11.64
C GLN A 133 13.61 -15.42 12.49
N ALA A 134 13.57 -14.95 13.75
CA ALA A 134 14.67 -15.00 14.71
C ALA A 134 14.70 -16.33 15.48
#